data_AF-A0A1B6EAN2-F1
#
_entry.id   AF-A0A1B6EAN2-F1
#
_cell.length_a   1.000
_cell.length_b   1.000
_cell.length_c   1.000
_cell.angle_alpha   90.00
_cell.angle_beta   90.00
_cell.angle_gamma   90.00
#
_symmetry.space_group_name_H-M   'P 1'
#
loop_
_entity.id
_entity.type
_entity.pdbx_description
1 polymer ?
#
loop_
_entity_poly.entity_id
_entity_poly.type
_entity_poly.pdbx_seq_one_letter_code
_entity_poly.pdbx_strand_id
1 'polypeptide(L)'
;EISLHFNRMFLNLLLILCLTWVVEARDCLNTKPMENFDPKKFSGVWYEIAASSNNGTVDDMLKTVKCIVYDFSQSDRPYDMKINLTINDEVQRITGRFDLPQINVGHVETIDLTFFDMAGVKLNVIWTDYEKYAVYYMFVPYEAGHCRDYVIVLGRDRSSYSAAMANDDVRRSIENYLDSTADKITPKVQTDCPTF
;
A
#
# COMPACT_ATOMS: atom_id res chain seq x y z
N GLU A 1 -38.34 -27.90 -40.01
CA GLU A 1 -37.91 -26.59 -39.46
C GLU A 1 -37.68 -26.55 -37.94
N ILE A 2 -37.57 -27.68 -37.22
CA ILE A 2 -37.30 -27.68 -35.77
C ILE A 2 -35.79 -27.81 -35.44
N SER A 3 -34.98 -28.27 -36.40
CA SER A 3 -33.54 -28.52 -36.20
C SER A 3 -32.66 -27.24 -36.18
N LEU A 4 -33.10 -26.15 -36.81
CA LEU A 4 -32.31 -24.91 -36.91
C LEU A 4 -32.40 -23.99 -35.68
N HIS A 5 -33.39 -24.19 -34.80
CA HIS A 5 -33.55 -23.36 -33.60
C HIS A 5 -32.69 -23.82 -32.41
N PHE A 6 -32.33 -25.10 -32.33
CA PHE A 6 -31.57 -25.64 -31.20
C PHE A 6 -30.08 -25.22 -31.23
N ASN A 7 -29.50 -25.07 -32.42
CA ASN A 7 -28.10 -24.66 -32.60
C ASN A 7 -27.82 -23.18 -32.30
N ARG A 8 -28.84 -22.31 -32.40
CA ARG A 8 -28.68 -20.87 -32.08
C ARG A 8 -28.70 -20.60 -30.58
N MET A 9 -29.37 -21.45 -29.80
CA MET A 9 -29.52 -21.23 -28.36
C MET A 9 -28.27 -21.66 -27.56
N PHE A 10 -27.58 -22.72 -27.99
CA PHE A 10 -26.35 -23.18 -27.36
C PHE A 10 -25.13 -22.29 -27.66
N LEU A 11 -25.04 -21.70 -28.85
CA LEU A 11 -23.93 -20.83 -29.24
C LEU A 11 -23.95 -19.49 -28.47
N ASN A 12 -25.15 -18.97 -28.16
CA ASN A 12 -25.31 -17.77 -27.35
C ASN A 12 -24.98 -18.01 -25.86
N LEU A 13 -25.17 -19.23 -25.34
CA LEU A 13 -24.85 -19.56 -23.94
C LEU A 13 -23.33 -19.68 -23.72
N LEU A 14 -22.58 -20.19 -24.71
CA LEU A 14 -21.12 -20.30 -24.68
C LEU A 14 -20.40 -18.94 -24.76
N LEU A 15 -20.95 -17.97 -25.50
CA LEU A 15 -20.43 -16.60 -25.55
C LEU A 15 -20.61 -15.84 -24.22
N ILE A 16 -21.65 -16.15 -23.45
CA ILE A 16 -21.90 -15.48 -22.16
C ILE A 16 -20.97 -16.02 -21.06
N LEU A 17 -20.55 -17.30 -21.12
CA LEU A 17 -19.64 -17.90 -20.14
C LEU A 17 -18.16 -17.55 -20.36
N CYS A 18 -17.75 -17.16 -21.58
CA CYS A 18 -16.39 -16.68 -21.85
C CYS A 18 -16.16 -15.21 -21.40
N LEU A 19 -17.22 -14.43 -21.14
CA LEU A 19 -17.11 -13.03 -20.73
C LEU A 19 -16.98 -12.84 -19.21
N THR A 20 -17.11 -13.88 -18.40
CA THR A 20 -17.01 -13.78 -16.93
C THR A 20 -15.63 -14.13 -16.37
N TRP A 21 -14.65 -14.37 -17.23
CA TRP A 21 -13.24 -14.48 -16.85
C TRP A 21 -12.47 -13.24 -17.30
N VAL A 22 -13.06 -12.05 -17.12
CA VAL A 22 -12.22 -10.87 -16.91
C VAL A 22 -11.63 -11.06 -15.52
N VAL A 23 -10.50 -11.76 -15.46
CA VAL A 23 -9.56 -11.60 -14.35
C VAL A 23 -9.37 -10.09 -14.25
N GLU A 24 -9.82 -9.50 -13.15
CA GLU A 24 -9.62 -8.08 -12.88
C GLU A 24 -8.12 -7.84 -12.63
N ALA A 25 -7.30 -7.96 -13.67
CA ALA A 25 -5.98 -7.39 -13.71
C ALA A 25 -6.20 -5.87 -13.76
N ARG A 26 -5.79 -5.18 -12.69
CA ARG A 26 -6.07 -3.75 -12.51
C ARG A 26 -4.80 -2.95 -12.60
N ASP A 27 -4.90 -1.76 -13.19
CA ASP A 27 -3.75 -0.90 -13.39
C ASP A 27 -3.27 -0.30 -12.06
N CYS A 28 -1.96 -0.15 -11.93
CA CYS A 28 -1.37 0.62 -10.83
C CYS A 28 -1.87 2.06 -10.84
N LEU A 29 -1.97 2.65 -9.66
CA LEU A 29 -2.18 4.08 -9.55
C LEU A 29 -0.99 4.81 -10.16
N ASN A 30 -1.28 5.72 -11.07
CA ASN A 30 -0.30 6.66 -11.60
C ASN A 30 -0.05 7.77 -10.58
N THR A 31 0.72 7.45 -9.54
CA THR A 31 1.03 8.40 -8.47
C THR A 31 2.23 9.26 -8.81
N LYS A 32 2.18 10.55 -8.46
CA LYS A 32 3.33 11.44 -8.53
C LYS A 32 4.01 11.48 -7.15
N PRO A 33 5.24 10.96 -7.01
CA PRO A 33 5.98 11.07 -5.76
C PRO A 33 6.22 12.53 -5.36
N MET A 34 6.31 12.78 -4.07
CA MET A 34 6.61 14.09 -3.50
C MET A 34 7.94 14.61 -4.04
N GLU A 35 7.92 15.85 -4.53
CA GLU A 35 9.12 16.60 -4.87
C GLU A 35 9.75 17.19 -3.61
N ASN A 36 11.07 17.37 -3.62
CA ASN A 36 11.85 17.90 -2.49
C ASN A 36 11.73 17.03 -1.22
N PHE A 37 11.63 15.71 -1.41
CA PHE A 37 11.58 14.75 -0.31
C PHE A 37 12.91 14.70 0.45
N ASP A 38 12.86 14.91 1.76
CA ASP A 38 14.05 14.86 2.62
C ASP A 38 14.07 13.56 3.44
N PRO A 39 14.86 12.55 3.05
CA PRO A 39 14.91 11.27 3.76
C PRO A 39 15.43 11.41 5.20
N LYS A 40 16.25 12.42 5.49
CA LYS A 40 16.77 12.64 6.84
C LYS A 40 15.65 13.12 7.76
N LYS A 41 14.79 14.04 7.31
CA LYS A 41 13.61 14.46 8.06
C LYS A 41 12.56 13.37 8.17
N PHE A 42 12.46 12.51 7.15
CA PHE A 42 11.53 11.39 7.16
C PHE A 42 11.95 10.25 8.09
N SER A 43 13.24 10.18 8.46
CA SER A 43 13.78 9.11 9.31
C SER A 43 13.08 8.97 10.67
N GLY A 44 13.35 7.84 11.33
CA GLY A 44 12.79 7.47 12.62
C GLY A 44 11.53 6.60 12.52
N VAL A 45 10.81 6.54 13.62
CA VAL A 45 9.69 5.62 13.81
C VAL A 45 8.39 6.18 13.22
N TRP A 46 7.67 5.34 12.50
CA TRP A 46 6.34 5.58 11.96
C TRP A 46 5.42 4.38 12.21
N TYR A 47 4.17 4.66 12.56
CA TYR A 47 3.13 3.66 12.77
C TYR A 47 2.21 3.62 11.56
N GLU A 48 1.92 2.42 11.03
CA GLU A 48 0.85 2.27 10.04
C GLU A 48 -0.50 2.45 10.73
N ILE A 49 -1.08 3.63 10.63
CA ILE A 49 -2.34 3.96 11.32
C ILE A 49 -3.55 3.68 10.44
N ALA A 50 -3.37 3.63 9.12
CA ALA A 50 -4.43 3.32 8.19
C ALA A 50 -3.92 2.78 6.87
N ALA A 51 -4.73 1.98 6.20
CA ALA A 51 -4.45 1.50 4.86
C ALA A 51 -5.74 1.28 4.07
N SER A 52 -5.61 1.37 2.74
CA SER A 52 -6.58 0.83 1.79
C SER A 52 -5.84 0.35 0.57
N SER A 53 -6.46 -0.52 -0.20
CA SER A 53 -6.06 -0.85 -1.56
C SER A 53 -6.94 -0.10 -2.54
N ASN A 54 -6.47 0.11 -3.77
CA ASN A 54 -7.26 0.81 -4.79
C ASN A 54 -8.59 0.09 -5.10
N ASN A 55 -8.63 -1.24 -4.92
CA ASN A 55 -9.83 -2.06 -5.12
C ASN A 55 -10.75 -2.15 -3.88
N GLY A 56 -10.38 -1.54 -2.74
CA GLY A 56 -11.12 -1.63 -1.48
C GLY A 56 -11.12 -3.02 -0.83
N THR A 57 -10.49 -4.01 -1.44
CA THR A 57 -10.22 -5.32 -0.86
C THR A 57 -8.82 -5.34 -0.28
N VAL A 58 -8.72 -4.96 0.99
CA VAL A 58 -7.55 -5.29 1.80
C VAL A 58 -7.49 -6.81 1.89
N ASP A 59 -6.40 -7.39 1.36
CA ASP A 59 -6.12 -8.84 1.38
C ASP A 59 -6.43 -9.39 2.77
N ASP A 60 -7.07 -10.57 2.86
CA ASP A 60 -7.49 -11.15 4.14
C ASP A 60 -6.29 -11.33 5.09
N MET A 61 -5.10 -11.56 4.52
CA MET A 61 -3.84 -11.54 5.27
C MET A 61 -3.63 -10.19 5.99
N LEU A 62 -3.84 -9.06 5.31
CA LEU A 62 -3.64 -7.74 5.91
C LEU A 62 -4.67 -7.39 6.99
N LYS A 63 -5.80 -8.10 7.05
CA LYS A 63 -6.77 -7.97 8.15
C LYS A 63 -6.25 -8.60 9.45
N THR A 64 -5.35 -9.59 9.38
CA THR A 64 -4.75 -10.21 10.56
C THR A 64 -3.48 -9.50 11.03
N VAL A 65 -2.88 -8.66 10.18
CA VAL A 65 -1.70 -7.86 10.54
C VAL A 65 -2.09 -6.68 11.42
N LYS A 66 -1.40 -6.55 12.56
CA LYS A 66 -1.57 -5.47 13.54
C LYS A 66 -0.21 -4.88 13.92
N CYS A 67 -0.22 -3.74 14.59
CA CYS A 67 0.95 -3.16 15.26
C CYS A 67 2.14 -2.94 14.34
N ILE A 68 1.89 -2.57 13.08
CA ILE A 68 2.94 -2.35 12.08
C ILE A 68 3.68 -1.06 12.43
N VAL A 69 4.98 -1.18 12.62
CA VAL A 69 5.91 -0.10 12.96
C VAL A 69 7.06 -0.15 11.97
N TYR A 70 7.26 0.96 11.27
CA TYR A 70 8.42 1.21 10.43
C TYR A 70 9.44 2.01 11.24
N ASP A 71 10.70 1.62 11.20
CA ASP A 71 11.83 2.39 11.69
C ASP A 71 12.78 2.60 10.52
N PHE A 72 12.75 3.80 9.95
CA PHE A 72 13.65 4.21 8.88
C PHE A 72 14.90 4.80 9.53
N SER A 73 15.95 3.99 9.61
CA SER A 73 17.19 4.39 10.27
C SER A 73 17.98 5.38 9.41
N GLN A 74 18.65 6.32 10.05
CA GLN A 74 19.63 7.17 9.36
C GLN A 74 20.89 6.33 9.10
N SER A 75 20.98 5.77 7.89
CA SER A 75 22.21 5.20 7.36
C SER A 75 22.66 5.99 6.12
N ASP A 76 23.92 5.81 5.74
CA ASP A 76 24.38 6.23 4.42
C ASP A 76 23.75 5.31 3.37
N ARG A 77 23.33 5.88 2.24
CA ARG A 77 22.64 5.19 1.13
C ARG A 77 23.35 3.86 0.76
N PRO A 78 22.63 2.73 0.66
CA PRO A 78 21.18 2.58 0.79
C PRO A 78 20.68 2.69 2.23
N TYR A 79 19.43 3.15 2.37
CA TYR A 79 18.83 3.43 3.68
C TYR A 79 18.33 2.14 4.34
N ASP A 80 18.63 1.97 5.62
CA ASP A 80 18.15 0.84 6.41
C ASP A 80 16.72 1.06 6.89
N MET A 81 15.92 0.00 6.85
CA MET A 81 14.56 -0.05 7.37
C MET A 81 14.38 -1.29 8.23
N LYS A 82 13.71 -1.11 9.37
CA LYS A 82 13.18 -2.20 10.17
C LYS A 82 11.66 -2.10 10.19
N ILE A 83 11.00 -3.23 10.06
CA ILE A 83 9.55 -3.34 10.19
C ILE A 83 9.27 -4.34 11.30
N ASN A 84 8.59 -3.88 12.34
CA ASN A 84 8.03 -4.75 13.36
C ASN A 84 6.53 -4.81 13.19
N LEU A 85 5.95 -5.99 13.22
CA LEU A 85 4.51 -6.17 13.10
C LEU A 85 4.06 -7.43 13.85
N THR A 86 2.75 -7.58 14.00
CA THR A 86 2.15 -8.76 14.60
C THR A 86 1.25 -9.43 13.58
N ILE A 87 1.43 -10.74 13.35
CA ILE A 87 0.56 -11.58 12.52
C ILE A 87 0.07 -12.73 13.39
N ASN A 88 -1.24 -12.93 13.48
CA ASN A 88 -1.82 -13.99 14.32
C ASN A 88 -1.26 -13.98 15.76
N ASP A 89 -1.12 -12.78 16.33
CA ASP A 89 -0.57 -12.52 17.67
C ASP A 89 0.91 -12.90 17.89
N GLU A 90 1.63 -13.26 16.82
CA GLU A 90 3.09 -13.47 16.83
C GLU A 90 3.85 -12.24 16.31
N VAL A 91 4.93 -11.87 16.99
CA VAL A 91 5.81 -10.77 16.58
C VAL A 91 6.69 -11.21 15.42
N GLN A 92 6.61 -10.46 14.32
CA GLN A 92 7.50 -10.57 13.18
C GLN A 92 8.44 -9.36 13.15
N ARG A 93 9.71 -9.62 12.82
CA ARG A 93 10.74 -8.58 12.66
C ARG A 93 11.35 -8.75 11.28
N ILE A 94 11.25 -7.69 10.49
CA ILE A 94 11.72 -7.65 9.11
C ILE A 94 12.79 -6.57 9.05
N THR A 95 13.90 -6.91 8.41
CA THR A 95 14.94 -5.95 8.07
C THR A 95 14.99 -5.83 6.56
N GLY A 96 15.26 -4.63 6.08
CA GLY A 96 15.45 -4.40 4.67
C GLY A 96 16.20 -3.12 4.41
N ARG A 97 16.55 -2.93 3.15
CA ARG A 97 17.20 -1.73 2.65
C ARG A 97 16.44 -1.19 1.47
N PHE A 98 16.40 0.13 1.38
CA PHE A 98 15.76 0.81 0.28
C PHE A 98 16.67 1.87 -0.32
N ASP A 99 16.36 2.22 -1.56
CA ASP A 99 17.06 3.25 -2.29
C ASP A 99 16.12 4.35 -2.76
N LEU A 100 16.69 5.53 -3.01
CA LEU A 100 16.06 6.64 -3.69
C LEU A 100 16.72 6.78 -5.06
N PRO A 101 16.19 6.18 -6.14
CA PRO A 101 16.80 6.25 -7.47
C PRO A 101 17.07 7.70 -7.91
N GLN A 102 16.23 8.64 -7.48
CA GLN A 102 16.42 10.08 -7.65
C GLN A 102 16.47 10.76 -6.29
N ILE A 103 17.52 11.57 -6.06
CA ILE A 103 17.67 12.36 -4.84
C ILE A 103 16.54 13.39 -4.77
N ASN A 104 16.03 13.61 -3.56
CA ASN A 104 14.94 14.57 -3.28
C ASN A 104 13.60 14.27 -3.95
N VAL A 105 13.39 13.05 -4.44
CA VAL A 105 12.11 12.58 -4.94
C VAL A 105 11.65 11.44 -4.05
N GLY A 106 10.39 11.47 -3.61
CA GLY A 106 9.78 10.46 -2.74
C GLY A 106 9.59 9.08 -3.38
N HIS A 107 10.32 8.75 -4.45
CA HIS A 107 10.28 7.44 -5.09
C HIS A 107 11.33 6.53 -4.45
N VAL A 108 10.85 5.45 -3.84
CA VAL A 108 11.62 4.49 -3.07
C VAL A 108 11.52 3.12 -3.75
N GLU A 109 12.66 2.47 -3.96
CA GLU A 109 12.74 1.09 -4.42
C GLU A 109 13.41 0.23 -3.35
N THR A 110 12.79 -0.90 -3.01
CA THR A 110 13.38 -1.83 -2.02
C THR A 110 14.49 -2.65 -2.68
N ILE A 111 15.66 -2.68 -2.05
CA ILE A 111 16.82 -3.49 -2.51
C ILE A 111 16.69 -4.90 -1.95
N ASP A 112 16.45 -5.02 -0.66
CA ASP A 112 16.19 -6.29 0.02
C ASP A 112 15.12 -6.10 1.10
N LEU A 113 14.24 -7.08 1.20
CA LEU A 113 13.24 -7.21 2.24
C LEU A 113 13.19 -8.69 2.60
N THR A 114 13.59 -9.03 3.82
CA THR A 114 13.80 -10.43 4.22
C THR A 114 12.50 -11.23 4.44
N PHE A 115 11.35 -10.75 3.96
CA PHE A 115 10.03 -11.30 4.28
C PHE A 115 9.11 -11.36 3.05
N PHE A 116 8.40 -12.48 2.91
CA PHE A 116 7.39 -12.78 1.87
C PHE A 116 7.82 -12.71 0.39
N ASP A 117 9.10 -12.90 0.07
CA ASP A 117 9.58 -12.83 -1.34
C ASP A 117 9.11 -11.54 -2.04
N MET A 118 9.05 -10.45 -1.26
CA MET A 118 8.61 -9.13 -1.70
C MET A 118 9.73 -8.39 -2.45
N ALA A 119 10.47 -9.11 -3.30
CA ALA A 119 11.43 -8.51 -4.20
C ALA A 119 10.70 -7.56 -5.16
N GLY A 120 11.21 -6.35 -5.32
CA GLY A 120 10.64 -5.37 -6.25
C GLY A 120 9.44 -4.58 -5.72
N VAL A 121 9.22 -4.53 -4.39
CA VAL A 121 8.31 -3.54 -3.80
C VAL A 121 8.80 -2.13 -4.15
N LYS A 122 7.87 -1.31 -4.62
CA LYS A 122 8.08 0.11 -4.87
C LYS A 122 7.18 0.91 -3.96
N LEU A 123 7.68 2.06 -3.51
CA LEU A 123 6.97 2.97 -2.64
C LEU A 123 7.11 4.40 -3.15
N ASN A 124 6.00 5.11 -3.25
CA ASN A 124 5.96 6.53 -3.55
C ASN A 124 5.47 7.25 -2.29
N VAL A 125 6.33 8.00 -1.62
CA VAL A 125 5.91 9.00 -0.64
C VAL A 125 5.14 10.07 -1.41
N ILE A 126 3.84 10.11 -1.22
CA ILE A 126 2.94 11.04 -1.90
C ILE A 126 3.00 12.41 -1.22
N TRP A 127 2.95 12.40 0.11
CA TRP A 127 2.93 13.60 0.92
C TRP A 127 3.42 13.29 2.33
N THR A 128 4.11 14.23 2.97
CA THR A 128 4.43 14.17 4.40
C THR A 128 4.70 15.57 4.93
N ASP A 129 4.33 15.80 6.19
CA ASP A 129 4.77 16.96 6.97
C ASP A 129 6.04 16.66 7.79
N TYR A 130 6.60 15.46 7.66
CA TYR A 130 7.74 14.88 8.38
C TYR A 130 7.55 14.66 9.89
N GLU A 131 6.73 15.49 10.52
CA GLU A 131 6.59 15.61 11.98
C GLU A 131 5.43 14.83 12.55
N LYS A 132 4.36 14.60 11.79
CA LYS A 132 3.14 13.95 12.30
C LYS A 132 2.65 12.86 11.38
N TYR A 133 2.56 13.14 10.08
CA TYR A 133 1.86 12.31 9.13
C TYR A 133 2.63 12.12 7.84
N ALA A 134 2.40 10.97 7.22
CA ALA A 134 2.82 10.70 5.86
C ALA A 134 1.77 9.85 5.15
N VAL A 135 1.70 10.01 3.84
CA VAL A 135 0.92 9.16 2.95
C VAL A 135 1.87 8.62 1.90
N TYR A 136 1.90 7.30 1.75
CA TYR A 136 2.63 6.68 0.66
C TYR A 136 1.78 5.66 -0.08
N TYR A 137 2.12 5.46 -1.34
CA TYR A 137 1.58 4.41 -2.18
C TYR A 137 2.62 3.31 -2.32
N MET A 138 2.29 2.10 -1.87
CA MET A 138 3.13 0.92 -2.00
C MET A 138 2.54 -0.01 -3.03
N PHE A 139 3.36 -0.54 -3.93
CA PHE A 139 2.90 -1.45 -4.96
C PHE A 139 3.96 -2.47 -5.35
N VAL A 140 3.49 -3.64 -5.78
CA VAL A 140 4.30 -4.73 -6.32
C VAL A 140 3.79 -5.03 -7.73
N PRO A 141 4.54 -4.68 -8.79
CA PRO A 141 4.17 -5.02 -10.15
C PRO A 141 4.31 -6.53 -10.36
N TYR A 142 3.30 -7.16 -10.95
CA TYR A 142 3.36 -8.58 -11.35
C TYR A 142 3.27 -8.76 -12.87
N GLU A 143 2.66 -7.80 -13.58
CA GLU A 143 2.64 -7.71 -15.04
C GLU A 143 2.70 -6.23 -15.47
N ALA A 144 2.92 -5.96 -16.75
CA ALA A 144 2.99 -4.59 -17.24
C ALA A 144 1.66 -3.86 -17.00
N GLY A 145 1.71 -2.74 -16.27
CA GLY A 145 0.53 -1.98 -15.87
C GLY A 145 -0.15 -2.53 -14.62
N HIS A 146 0.01 -3.79 -14.27
CA HIS A 146 -0.73 -4.44 -13.19
C HIS A 146 0.08 -4.63 -11.91
N CYS A 147 -0.50 -4.25 -10.77
CA CYS A 147 0.12 -4.45 -9.47
C CYS A 147 -0.88 -4.77 -8.37
N ARG A 148 -0.32 -5.34 -7.31
CA ARG A 148 -0.94 -5.33 -5.98
C ARG A 148 -0.53 -4.05 -5.29
N ASP A 149 -1.47 -3.29 -4.75
CA ASP A 149 -1.20 -1.96 -4.25
C ASP A 149 -1.93 -1.57 -2.96
N TYR A 150 -1.36 -0.57 -2.28
CA TYR A 150 -1.88 -0.01 -1.04
C TYR A 150 -1.56 1.48 -0.95
N VAL A 151 -2.55 2.28 -0.58
CA VAL A 151 -2.35 3.62 -0.02
C VAL A 151 -2.32 3.49 1.48
N ILE A 152 -1.22 3.94 2.07
CA ILE A 152 -0.92 3.77 3.48
C ILE A 152 -0.72 5.13 4.12
N VAL A 153 -1.34 5.32 5.28
CA VAL A 153 -1.21 6.51 6.12
C VAL A 153 -0.37 6.13 7.33
N LEU A 154 0.70 6.88 7.52
CA LEU A 154 1.58 6.79 8.67
C LEU A 154 1.31 7.91 9.67
N GLY A 155 1.47 7.58 10.95
CA GLY A 155 1.51 8.54 12.04
C GLY A 155 2.78 8.41 12.88
N ARG A 156 3.25 9.51 13.45
CA ARG A 156 4.27 9.48 14.53
C ARG A 156 3.70 9.04 15.88
N ASP A 157 2.37 8.96 16.00
CA ASP A 157 1.65 8.50 17.19
C ASP A 157 0.64 7.40 16.81
N ARG A 158 0.60 6.32 17.61
CA ARG A 158 -0.26 5.14 17.38
C ARG A 158 -1.76 5.44 17.36
N SER A 159 -2.20 6.44 18.13
CA SER A 159 -3.59 6.82 18.30
C SER A 159 -4.06 7.90 17.32
N SER A 160 -3.19 8.32 16.40
CA SER A 160 -3.41 9.52 15.59
C SER A 160 -4.34 9.34 14.38
N TYR A 161 -4.95 8.16 14.19
CA TYR A 161 -5.84 7.87 13.05
C TYR A 161 -6.93 8.93 12.85
N SER A 162 -7.75 9.21 13.87
CA SER A 162 -8.86 10.16 13.74
C SER A 162 -8.38 11.58 13.44
N ALA A 163 -7.24 11.98 14.03
CA ALA A 163 -6.65 13.29 13.77
C ALA A 163 -6.05 13.38 12.35
N ALA A 164 -5.43 12.30 11.85
CA ALA A 164 -4.91 12.23 10.49
C ALA A 164 -6.05 12.32 9.46
N MET A 165 -7.15 11.61 9.67
CA MET A 165 -8.30 11.63 8.74
C MET A 165 -9.11 12.94 8.79
N ALA A 166 -8.91 13.76 9.82
CA ALA A 166 -9.44 15.11 9.91
C ALA A 166 -8.50 16.18 9.34
N ASN A 167 -7.28 15.82 8.94
CA ASN A 167 -6.30 16.74 8.35
C ASN A 167 -6.55 16.89 6.84
N ASP A 168 -6.76 18.13 6.39
CA ASP A 168 -7.09 18.44 4.99
C ASP A 168 -6.01 18.03 3.99
N ASP A 169 -4.73 18.13 4.37
CA ASP A 169 -3.62 17.78 3.47
C ASP A 169 -3.49 16.26 3.30
N VAL A 170 -3.66 15.51 4.39
CA VAL A 170 -3.74 14.04 4.34
C VAL A 170 -4.90 13.62 3.44
N ARG A 171 -6.12 14.15 3.69
CA ARG A 171 -7.31 13.82 2.88
C ARG A 171 -7.10 14.14 1.40
N ARG A 172 -6.65 15.36 1.08
CA ARG A 172 -6.40 15.80 -0.29
C ARG A 172 -5.37 14.92 -0.98
N SER A 173 -4.31 14.52 -0.28
CA SER A 173 -3.28 13.64 -0.83
C SER A 173 -3.83 12.26 -1.20
N ILE A 174 -4.79 11.73 -0.44
CA ILE A 174 -5.44 10.44 -0.70
C ILE A 174 -6.43 10.57 -1.87
N GLU A 175 -7.31 11.57 -1.81
CA GLU A 175 -8.37 11.81 -2.81
C GLU A 175 -7.83 12.15 -4.21
N ASN A 176 -6.58 12.66 -4.31
CA ASN A 176 -5.93 12.91 -5.59
C ASN A 176 -5.57 11.63 -6.37
N TYR A 177 -5.47 10.47 -5.70
CA TYR A 177 -4.98 9.23 -6.30
C TYR A 177 -5.94 8.08 -6.19
N LEU A 178 -6.75 8.02 -5.13
CA LEU A 178 -7.82 7.06 -5.06
C LEU A 178 -9.05 7.64 -5.77
N ASP A 179 -9.61 6.90 -6.73
CA ASP A 179 -10.96 7.12 -7.28
C ASP A 179 -12.07 6.87 -6.23
N SER A 180 -11.71 6.90 -4.95
CA SER A 180 -12.57 6.69 -3.81
C SER A 180 -12.30 7.73 -2.74
N THR A 181 -13.34 8.08 -1.99
CA THR A 181 -13.23 9.02 -0.88
C THR A 181 -12.24 8.49 0.17
N ALA A 182 -11.61 9.39 0.92
CA ALA A 182 -10.78 9.05 2.08
C ALA A 182 -11.50 8.11 3.08
N ASP A 183 -12.84 8.02 3.02
CA ASP A 183 -13.66 7.15 3.86
C ASP A 183 -13.46 5.64 3.58
N LYS A 184 -12.80 5.26 2.47
CA LYS A 184 -12.39 3.87 2.21
C LYS A 184 -11.03 3.50 2.82
N ILE A 185 -10.34 4.46 3.45
CA ILE A 185 -9.15 4.19 4.25
C ILE A 185 -9.58 3.57 5.57
N THR A 186 -9.10 2.35 5.83
CA THR A 186 -9.47 1.60 7.02
C THR A 186 -8.40 1.77 8.10
N PRO A 187 -8.80 1.99 9.37
CA PRO A 187 -7.86 2.09 10.47
C PRO A 187 -7.14 0.75 10.68
N LYS A 188 -5.85 0.82 10.97
CA LYS A 188 -5.05 -0.33 11.41
C LYS A 188 -5.02 -0.43 12.92
N VAL A 189 -4.96 -1.65 13.42
CA VAL A 189 -4.91 -1.89 14.87
C VAL A 189 -3.53 -1.54 15.41
N GLN A 190 -3.48 -0.52 16.26
CA GLN A 190 -2.28 -0.02 16.92
C GLN A 190 -2.41 -0.01 18.46
N THR A 191 -3.47 -0.63 18.99
CA THR A 191 -3.69 -0.87 20.43
C THR A 191 -3.18 -2.24 20.84
N ASP A 192 -2.88 -2.41 22.14
CA ASP A 192 -2.45 -3.68 22.74
C ASP A 192 -1.21 -4.30 22.05
N CYS A 193 -0.33 -3.44 21.53
CA CYS A 193 0.87 -3.86 20.82
C CYS A 193 1.96 -4.33 21.79
N PRO A 194 2.72 -5.37 21.41
CA PRO A 194 3.87 -5.80 22.19
C PRO A 194 4.98 -4.74 22.17
N THR A 195 5.89 -4.83 23.13
CA THR A 195 7.15 -4.08 23.07
C THR A 195 8.07 -4.74 22.05
N PHE A 196 8.54 -3.98 21.08
CA PHE A 196 9.34 -4.49 19.95
C PHE A 196 10.85 -4.43 20.20
#